data_AF-A0A7W0ZSQ7-F1
#
_entry.id   AF-A0A7W0ZSQ7-F1
#
_cell.length_a   1.000
_cell.length_b   1.000
_cell.length_c   1.000
_cell.angle_alpha   90.00
_cell.angle_beta   90.00
_cell.angle_gamma   90.00
#
_symmetry.space_group_name_H-M   'P 1'
#
loop_
_entity.id
_entity.type
_entity.pdbx_description
1 polymer ?
#
loop_
_entity_poly.entity_id
_entity_poly.type
_entity_poly.pdbx_seq_one_letter_code
_entity_poly.pdbx_strand_id
1 'polypeptide(L)' 'MSLLTVGSNAPDFDVAAHDGTRVRLRELAGSYVLLWFYPEADTPG' A
#
# COMPACT_ATOMS: atom_id res chain seq x y z
N MET A 1 14.60 6.84 8.56
CA MET A 1 13.85 6.08 7.55
C MET A 1 14.36 6.50 6.18
N SER A 2 14.74 5.56 5.33
CA SER A 2 15.21 5.81 3.96
C SER A 2 14.04 5.78 2.98
N LEU A 3 14.05 6.66 1.97
CA LEU A 3 13.15 6.53 0.83
C LEU A 3 13.40 5.22 0.10
N LEU A 4 12.36 4.65 -0.50
CA LEU A 4 12.47 3.46 -1.34
C LEU A 4 13.34 3.77 -2.57
N THR A 5 14.19 2.82 -2.93
CA THR A 5 15.04 2.89 -4.12
C THR A 5 14.48 2.01 -5.22
N VAL A 6 14.58 2.43 -6.47
CA VAL A 6 14.15 1.60 -7.60
C VAL A 6 14.89 0.25 -7.59
N GLY A 7 14.14 -0.83 -7.74
CA GLY A 7 14.67 -2.21 -7.73
C GLY A 7 14.79 -2.84 -6.35
N SER A 8 14.60 -2.10 -5.25
CA SER A 8 14.51 -2.73 -3.92
C SER A 8 13.18 -3.48 -3.78
N ASN A 9 13.19 -4.59 -3.04
CA ASN A 9 11.97 -5.26 -2.64
C ASN A 9 11.05 -4.30 -1.89
N ALA A 10 9.75 -4.36 -2.17
CA ALA A 10 8.75 -3.62 -1.42
C ALA A 10 8.77 -4.05 0.07
N PRO A 11 8.74 -3.11 1.02
CA PRO A 11 8.59 -3.45 2.43
C PRO A 11 7.27 -4.18 2.68
N ASP A 12 7.27 -5.12 3.61
CA ASP A 12 6.04 -5.78 4.03
C ASP A 12 5.09 -4.76 4.69
N PHE A 13 3.79 -4.97 4.49
CA PHE A 13 2.75 -4.17 5.13
C PHE A 13 1.55 -5.05 5.50
N ASP A 14 0.91 -4.68 6.60
CA ASP A 14 -0.33 -5.28 7.07
C ASP A 14 -1.21 -4.16 7.66
N VAL A 15 -2.10 -3.63 6.82
CA VAL A 15 -2.89 -2.42 7.10
C VAL A 15 -4.38 -2.73 7.13
N ALA A 16 -5.13 -1.96 7.92
CA ALA A 16 -6.59 -2.02 7.88
C ALA A 16 -7.10 -1.21 6.69
N ALA A 17 -8.07 -1.78 5.96
CA ALA A 17 -8.82 -1.08 4.94
C ALA A 17 -10.02 -0.33 5.55
N HIS A 18 -10.66 0.53 4.75
CA HIS A 18 -11.81 1.34 5.15
C HIS A 18 -13.04 0.52 5.55
N ASP A 19 -13.14 -0.72 5.09
CA ASP A 19 -14.23 -1.67 5.40
C ASP A 19 -13.91 -2.57 6.60
N GLY A 20 -12.79 -2.34 7.29
CA GLY A 20 -12.35 -3.14 8.44
C GLY A 20 -11.63 -4.44 8.07
N THR A 21 -11.48 -4.77 6.78
CA THR A 21 -10.65 -5.89 6.35
C THR A 21 -9.16 -5.57 6.51
N ARG A 22 -8.31 -6.60 6.45
CA ARG A 22 -6.84 -6.46 6.48
C ARG A 22 -6.30 -6.69 5.08
N VAL A 23 -5.38 -5.84 4.65
CA VAL A 23 -4.64 -5.99 3.40
C VAL A 23 -3.18 -6.24 3.72
N ARG A 24 -2.66 -7.39 3.27
CA ARG A 24 -1.26 -7.76 3.42
C ARG A 24 -0.56 -7.88 2.08
N LEU A 25 0.67 -7.40 1.98
CA LEU A 25 1.44 -7.52 0.74
C LEU A 25 1.56 -8.98 0.27
N ARG A 26 1.83 -9.90 1.21
CA ARG A 26 1.95 -11.33 0.91
C ARG A 26 0.71 -11.97 0.28
N GLU A 27 -0.47 -11.43 0.54
CA GLU A 27 -1.74 -11.95 0.01
C GLU A 27 -1.95 -11.53 -1.46
N LEU A 28 -1.16 -10.57 -1.97
CA LEU A 28 -1.18 -10.07 -3.35
C LEU A 28 -0.09 -10.70 -4.24
N ALA A 29 0.65 -11.68 -3.73
CA ALA A 29 1.76 -12.31 -4.44
C ALA A 29 1.30 -12.93 -5.78
N GLY A 30 2.15 -12.81 -6.81
CA GLY A 30 1.84 -13.29 -8.16
C GLY A 30 1.08 -12.28 -9.04
N SER A 31 0.70 -11.13 -8.48
CA SER A 31 0.10 -10.02 -9.23
C SER A 31 1.01 -8.79 -9.25
N TYR A 32 0.89 -7.97 -10.29
CA TYR A 32 1.46 -6.62 -10.28
C TYR A 32 0.58 -5.71 -9.40
N VAL A 33 1.20 -4.99 -8.48
CA VAL A 33 0.51 -4.12 -7.51
C VAL A 33 1.06 -2.71 -7.63
N LEU A 34 0.17 -1.72 -7.77
CA LEU A 34 0.50 -0.30 -7.73
C LEU A 34 0.03 0.28 -6.38
N LEU A 35 0.97 0.75 -5.56
CA LEU A 35 0.69 1.46 -4.32
C LEU A 35 0.85 2.97 -4.54
N TRP A 36 -0.15 3.73 -4.12
CA TRP A 36 -0.19 5.18 -4.24
C TRP A 36 -0.77 5.78 -2.97
N PHE A 37 -0.36 7.01 -2.66
CA PHE A 37 -0.79 7.74 -1.46
C PHE A 37 -1.46 9.04 -1.88
N TYR A 38 -2.51 9.41 -1.17
CA TYR A 38 -3.19 10.69 -1.29
C TYR A 38 -3.33 11.33 0.12
N PRO A 39 -3.42 12.66 0.25
CA PRO A 39 -3.44 13.32 1.55
C PRO A 39 -4.69 13.03 2.38
N GLU A 40 -5.87 13.12 1.75
CA GLU A 40 -7.16 12.96 2.41
C GLU A 40 -8.20 12.42 1.41
N ALA A 41 -9.07 11.52 1.88
CA ALA A 41 -10.19 10.99 1.09
C ALA A 41 -11.43 11.88 1.27
N ASP A 42 -12.40 11.76 0.36
CA ASP A 42 -13.73 12.37 0.51
C ASP A 42 -13.75 13.90 0.68
N THR A 43 -12.72 14.59 0.20
CA THR A 43 -12.69 16.05 0.16
C THR A 43 -13.36 16.57 -1.13
N PRO A 44 -14.19 17.64 -1.07
CA PRO A 44 -14.86 18.20 -2.23
C PRO A 44 -13.94 18.69 -3.37
N GLY A 45 -12.69 19.05 -3.02
CA GLY A 45 -11.79 19.80 -3.90
C GLY A 45 -11.98 21.31 -3.81
#